data_AF-A0A1Q6DT85-F1
#
_entry.id   AF-A0A1Q6DT85-F1
#
_cell.length_a   1.000
_cell.length_b   1.000
_cell.length_c   1.000
_cell.angle_alpha   90.00
_cell.angle_beta   90.00
_cell.angle_gamma   90.00
#
_symmetry.space_group_name_H-M   'P 1'
#
loop_
_entity.id
_entity.type
_entity.pdbx_description
1 polymer ?
#
loop_
_entity_poly.entity_id
_entity_poly.type
_entity_poly.pdbx_seq_one_letter_code
_entity_poly.pdbx_strand_id
1 'polypeptide(L)' 'MSEKNKKTKNKVYKTENGIRIVKNPENVEEEVLNAIFLSDAKKPEEIEEKEWNKLAEELNKEIKQKEKEK' A
#
# COMPACT_ATOMS: atom_id res chain seq x y z
N MET A 1 23.55 3.35 -20.66
CA MET A 1 22.13 3.76 -20.60
C MET A 1 21.71 3.72 -19.14
N SER A 2 21.46 4.86 -18.52
CA SER A 2 20.95 4.89 -17.14
C SER A 2 19.46 4.58 -17.20
N GLU A 3 19.11 3.29 -17.19
CA GLU A 3 17.73 2.87 -17.00
C GLU A 3 17.25 3.42 -15.65
N LYS A 4 16.37 4.42 -15.75
CA LYS A 4 15.70 5.03 -14.63
C LYS A 4 15.07 3.90 -13.84
N ASN A 5 15.63 3.63 -12.67
CA ASN A 5 15.00 2.92 -11.57
C ASN A 5 13.79 3.76 -11.12
N LYS A 6 12.75 3.84 -11.98
CA LYS A 6 11.42 4.30 -11.61
C LYS A 6 10.95 3.23 -10.66
N LYS A 7 11.22 3.42 -9.36
CA LYS A 7 10.57 2.68 -8.29
C LYS A 7 9.08 2.70 -8.61
N THR A 8 8.56 1.61 -9.16
CA THR A 8 7.15 1.40 -9.42
C THR A 8 6.52 1.43 -8.04
N LYS A 9 5.94 2.58 -7.67
CA LYS A 9 5.35 2.75 -6.35
C LYS A 9 4.11 1.87 -6.31
N ASN A 10 4.13 0.85 -5.46
CA ASN A 10 2.95 0.02 -5.22
C ASN A 10 1.78 0.92 -4.79
N LYS A 11 0.58 0.57 -5.24
CA LYS A 11 -0.65 1.20 -4.79
C LYS A 11 -1.15 0.50 -3.54
N VAL A 12 -1.60 1.27 -2.57
CA VAL A 12 -2.09 0.77 -1.29
C VAL A 12 -3.58 1.05 -1.22
N TYR A 13 -4.36 0.04 -0.87
CA TYR A 13 -5.82 0.13 -0.74
C TYR A 13 -6.25 -0.24 0.66
N LYS A 14 -7.14 0.56 1.23
CA LYS A 14 -7.89 0.24 2.44
C LYS A 14 -9.12 -0.56 2.06
N THR A 15 -9.33 -1.68 2.72
CA THR A 15 -10.49 -2.57 2.52
C THR A 15 -11.11 -2.88 3.87
N GLU A 16 -12.35 -3.41 3.90
CA GLU A 16 -13.00 -3.86 5.15
C GLU A 16 -12.16 -4.91 5.90
N ASN A 17 -11.35 -5.70 5.18
CA ASN A 17 -10.50 -6.75 5.73
C ASN A 17 -9.09 -6.26 6.13
N GLY A 18 -8.80 -4.96 5.99
CA GLY A 18 -7.49 -4.37 6.28
C GLY A 18 -6.84 -3.72 5.06
N ILE A 19 -5.51 -3.66 5.05
CA ILE A 19 -4.72 -2.97 4.01
C ILE A 19 -4.26 -4.00 2.97
N ARG A 20 -4.56 -3.75 1.68
CA ARG A 20 -4.04 -4.51 0.53
C ARG A 20 -3.03 -3.65 -0.24
N ILE A 21 -1.89 -4.22 -0.60
CA ILE A 21 -0.87 -3.55 -1.40
C ILE A 21 -0.82 -4.27 -2.75
N VAL A 22 -1.09 -3.55 -3.82
CA VAL A 22 -0.99 -4.06 -5.19
C VAL A 22 0.12 -3.35 -5.92
N LYS A 23 0.86 -4.09 -6.74
CA LYS A 23 1.94 -3.53 -7.53
C LYS A 23 1.37 -2.61 -8.59
N ASN A 24 2.06 -1.51 -8.88
CA ASN A 24 1.67 -0.68 -10.01
C ASN A 24 1.88 -1.51 -11.29
N PRO A 25 0.83 -1.72 -12.09
CA PRO A 25 0.92 -2.65 -13.19
C PRO A 25 1.84 -2.10 -14.28
N GLU A 26 2.67 -2.96 -14.85
CA GLU A 26 3.59 -2.65 -15.94
C GLU A 26 3.03 -3.12 -17.29
N ASN A 27 2.01 -3.99 -17.27
CA ASN A 27 1.29 -4.48 -18.44
C ASN A 27 -0.22 -4.65 -18.18
N VAL A 28 -0.97 -4.95 -19.24
CA VAL A 28 -2.44 -5.12 -19.18
C VAL A 28 -2.83 -6.33 -18.32
N GLU A 29 -2.02 -7.39 -18.32
CA GLU A 29 -2.28 -8.58 -17.51
C GLU A 29 -2.23 -8.26 -16.01
N GLU A 30 -1.26 -7.47 -15.56
CA GLU A 30 -1.18 -6.98 -14.17
C GLU A 30 -2.34 -6.04 -13.82
N GLU A 31 -2.80 -5.18 -14.75
CA GLU A 31 -3.99 -4.35 -14.53
C GLU A 31 -5.22 -5.20 -14.24
N VAL A 32 -5.43 -6.25 -15.05
CA VAL A 32 -6.58 -7.16 -14.92
C VAL A 32 -6.48 -7.96 -13.62
N LEU A 33 -5.30 -8.47 -13.27
CA LEU A 33 -5.07 -9.17 -12.01
C LEU A 33 -5.37 -8.26 -10.82
N ASN A 34 -4.85 -7.03 -10.82
CA ASN A 34 -5.11 -6.05 -9.77
C ASN A 34 -6.61 -5.75 -9.64
N ALA A 35 -7.32 -5.60 -10.75
CA ALA A 35 -8.77 -5.39 -10.75
C ALA A 35 -9.51 -6.58 -10.13
N ILE A 36 -9.14 -7.83 -10.46
CA ILE A 36 -9.73 -9.03 -9.87
C ILE A 36 -9.44 -9.09 -8.36
N PHE A 37 -8.20 -8.80 -7.95
CA PHE A 37 -7.81 -8.75 -6.54
C PHE A 37 -8.58 -7.68 -5.75
N LEU A 38 -8.92 -6.55 -6.36
CA LEU A 38 -9.70 -5.49 -5.72
C LEU A 38 -11.22 -5.69 -5.83
N SER A 39 -11.68 -6.50 -6.79
CA SER A 39 -13.12 -6.79 -6.97
C SER A 39 -13.72 -7.56 -5.79
N ASP A 40 -12.89 -8.36 -5.11
CA ASP A 40 -13.27 -9.09 -3.90
C ASP A 40 -13.37 -8.16 -2.66
N ALA A 41 -12.71 -7.00 -2.71
CA ALA A 41 -12.81 -6.00 -1.65
C ALA A 41 -14.07 -5.15 -1.83
N LYS A 42 -14.96 -5.16 -0.84
CA LYS A 42 -16.04 -4.18 -0.77
C LYS A 42 -15.43 -2.80 -0.52
N LYS A 43 -15.61 -1.89 -1.49
CA LYS A 43 -15.18 -0.47 -1.44
C LYS A 43 -13.69 -0.29 -1.11
N PRO A 44 -12.78 -0.70 -2.01
CA PRO A 44 -11.37 -0.41 -1.82
C PRO A 44 -11.13 1.09 -1.98
N GLU A 45 -10.62 1.74 -0.93
CA GLU A 45 -10.19 3.14 -0.98
C GLU A 45 -8.68 3.20 -1.23
N GLU A 46 -8.25 3.83 -2.33
CA GLU A 46 -6.82 4.04 -2.60
C GLU A 46 -6.26 5.04 -1.58
N ILE A 47 -5.26 4.61 -0.81
CA ILE A 47 -4.58 5.44 0.18
C ILE A 47 -3.41 6.13 -0.50
N GLU A 48 -3.34 7.45 -0.41
CA GLU A 48 -2.17 8.19 -0.90
C GLU A 48 -0.92 7.88 -0.07
N GLU A 49 0.26 7.96 -0.72
CA GLU A 49 1.56 7.74 -0.06
C GLU A 49 1.74 8.61 1.20
N LYS A 50 1.18 9.82 1.22
CA LYS A 50 1.24 10.73 2.37
C LYS A 50 0.46 10.19 3.58
N GLU A 51 -0.72 9.64 3.34
CA GLU A 51 -1.57 9.07 4.38
C GLU A 51 -0.97 7.77 4.93
N TRP A 52 -0.45 6.92 4.04
CA TRP A 52 0.31 5.73 4.41
C TRP A 52 1.54 6.07 5.26
N ASN A 53 2.33 7.08 4.88
CA ASN A 53 3.51 7.49 5.64
C ASN A 53 3.13 8.00 7.03
N LYS A 54 2.05 8.78 7.16
CA LYS A 54 1.56 9.21 8.49
C LYS A 54 1.18 8.04 9.36
N LEU A 55 0.41 7.09 8.83
CA LEU A 55 0.04 5.85 9.52
C LEU A 55 1.26 5.06 9.96
N ALA A 56 2.25 4.91 9.08
CA ALA A 56 3.50 4.23 9.40
C ALA A 56 4.29 4.96 10.50
N GLU A 57 4.36 6.28 10.47
CA GLU A 57 5.01 7.08 11.52
C GLU A 57 4.29 6.96 12.87
N GLU A 58 2.96 7.00 12.89
CA GLU A 58 2.17 6.84 14.12
C GLU A 58 2.35 5.44 14.72
N LEU A 59 2.26 4.39 13.90
CA LEU A 59 2.52 3.02 14.34
C LEU A 59 3.94 2.86 14.87
N ASN A 60 4.94 3.45 14.21
CA ASN A 60 6.33 3.37 14.63
C ASN A 60 6.58 4.13 15.93
N LYS A 61 5.87 5.24 16.17
CA LYS A 61 5.87 5.93 17.47
C LYS A 61 5.24 5.07 18.57
N GLU A 62 4.10 4.44 18.30
CA GLU A 62 3.43 3.57 19.28
C GLU A 62 4.29 2.35 19.64
N ILE A 63 4.92 1.72 18.65
CA ILE A 63 5.86 0.60 18.87
C ILE A 63 7.02 1.05 19.75
N LYS A 64 7.65 2.20 19.45
CA LYS A 64 8.76 2.75 20.26
C LYS A 64 8.34 3.10 21.69
N GLN A 65 7.09 3.51 21.91
CA GLN A 65 6.58 3.77 23.26
C GLN A 65 6.38 2.45 24.01
N LYS A 66 5.75 1.45 23.38
CA LYS A 66 5.59 0.11 23.96
C LYS A 66 6.92 -0.58 24.26
N GLU A 67 7.96 -0.36 23.46
CA GLU A 67 9.31 -0.88 23.74
C GLU A 67 10.03 -0.16 24.88
N LYS A 68 9.67 1.10 25.18
CA LYS A 68 10.24 1.86 26.31
C LYS A 68 9.56 1.59 27.64
N GLU A 69 8.33 1.09 27.64
CA GLU A 69 7.58 0.72 28.84
C GLU A 69 7.78 -0.75 29.25
N LYS A 70 8.67 -1.49 28.56
CA LYS A 70 9.00 -2.90 28.83
C LYS A 70 10.38 -3.02 29.45
#